data_AF-A0A8T8LJ83-F1
#
_entry.id   AF-A0A8T8LJ83-F1
#
_cell.length_a   1.000
_cell.length_b   1.000
_cell.length_c   1.000
_cell.angle_alpha   90.00
_cell.angle_beta   90.00
_cell.angle_gamma   90.00
#
_symmetry.space_group_name_H-M   'P 1'
#
loop_
_entity.id
_entity.type
_entity.pdbx_description
1 polymer ?
#
loop_
_entity_poly.entity_id
_entity_poly.type
_entity_poly.pdbx_seq_one_letter_code
_entity_poly.pdbx_strand_id
1 'polypeptide(L)'
;MKIRQNIRHWAAKKALTTPVVGDVANDKLVDLHTSIFLNKADEDRREERRDHLDSFFDATMDTYVAALEAGYPEAEAREITHVQANFDFFNHGWTEMMEIPGDELEAHYRRYESFFSEYGITIDDPLGEFRPAAGVVEAPETPEKLDEPEYENALAGFADDVYVETDDGETVVGGDTEEPDEVDAATAPGLDEDEASA
;
A
#
# COMPACT_ATOMS: atom_id res chain seq x y z
N MET A 1 -8.83 -7.64 -3.15
CA MET A 1 -7.38 -7.92 -3.39
C MET A 1 -6.85 -9.02 -2.46
N LYS A 2 -5.66 -9.56 -2.75
CA LYS A 2 -4.91 -10.47 -1.87
C LYS A 2 -3.49 -9.95 -1.68
N ILE A 3 -3.03 -9.77 -0.44
CA ILE A 3 -1.68 -9.31 -0.13
C ILE A 3 -0.73 -10.49 0.14
N ARG A 4 0.58 -10.29 0.02
CA ARG A 4 1.57 -11.31 0.44
C ARG A 4 2.03 -11.03 1.86
N GLN A 5 2.23 -12.07 2.66
CA GLN A 5 2.80 -11.94 3.99
C GLN A 5 3.93 -12.94 4.21
N ASN A 6 5.04 -12.43 4.74
CA ASN A 6 6.27 -13.17 5.01
C ASN A 6 7.09 -12.43 6.07
N ILE A 7 8.22 -13.01 6.48
CA ILE A 7 9.08 -12.44 7.53
C ILE A 7 9.56 -11.01 7.24
N ARG A 8 9.73 -10.64 5.97
CA ARG A 8 10.17 -9.28 5.59
C ARG A 8 9.09 -8.22 5.90
N HIS A 9 7.81 -8.58 5.82
CA HIS A 9 6.72 -7.67 6.16
C HIS A 9 6.66 -7.41 7.67
N TRP A 10 6.84 -8.46 8.48
CA TRP A 10 7.02 -8.30 9.92
C TRP A 10 8.26 -7.48 10.28
N ALA A 11 9.37 -7.67 9.55
CA ALA A 11 10.57 -6.85 9.72
C ALA A 11 10.32 -5.38 9.37
N ALA A 12 9.55 -5.09 8.32
CA ALA A 12 9.13 -3.74 7.96
C ALA A 12 8.31 -3.07 9.07
N LYS A 13 7.29 -3.76 9.61
CA LYS A 13 6.53 -3.32 10.78
C LYS A 13 7.45 -2.93 11.94
N LYS A 14 8.41 -3.81 12.27
CA LYS A 14 9.35 -3.60 13.38
C LYS A 14 10.30 -2.43 13.12
N ALA A 15 10.79 -2.28 11.88
CA ALA A 15 11.69 -1.20 11.50
C ALA A 15 10.99 0.17 11.57
N LEU A 16 9.78 0.28 11.02
CA LEU A 16 8.99 1.52 11.00
C LEU A 16 8.57 1.98 12.40
N THR A 17 8.26 1.03 13.28
CA THR A 17 7.86 1.34 14.67
C THR A 17 9.05 1.54 15.62
N THR A 18 10.28 1.35 15.16
CA THR A 18 11.50 1.54 15.96
C THR A 18 12.07 2.95 15.76
N PRO A 19 12.25 3.75 16.84
CA PRO A 19 12.82 5.10 16.75
C PRO A 19 14.18 5.10 16.04
N VAL A 20 14.44 6.12 15.21
CA VAL A 20 15.67 6.34 14.41
C VAL A 20 15.83 5.41 13.20
N VAL A 21 15.34 4.17 13.25
CA VAL A 21 15.33 3.26 12.09
C VAL A 21 14.16 3.59 11.15
N GLY A 22 13.07 4.14 11.70
CA GLY A 22 11.85 4.46 10.98
C GLY A 22 12.05 5.31 9.72
N ASP A 23 12.82 6.40 9.80
CA ASP A 23 13.01 7.30 8.65
C ASP A 23 13.70 6.60 7.46
N VAL A 24 14.76 5.83 7.72
CA VAL A 24 15.48 5.09 6.66
C VAL A 24 14.63 3.93 6.12
N ALA A 25 13.85 3.28 6.99
CA ALA A 25 12.93 2.23 6.58
C ALA A 25 11.79 2.78 5.72
N ASN A 26 11.28 3.98 6.05
CA ASN A 26 10.27 4.68 5.28
C ASN A 26 10.78 4.95 3.86
N ASP A 27 11.89 5.69 3.70
CA ASP A 27 12.46 6.03 2.39
C ASP A 27 12.61 4.80 1.48
N LYS A 28 13.12 3.69 2.04
CA LYS A 28 13.34 2.45 1.28
C LYS A 28 12.06 1.72 0.90
N LEU A 29 11.05 1.75 1.77
CA LEU A 29 9.75 1.17 1.48
C LEU A 29 9.00 2.00 0.44
N VAL A 30 9.11 3.33 0.48
CA VAL A 30 8.59 4.23 -0.56
C VAL A 30 9.23 3.89 -1.91
N ASP A 31 10.57 3.89 -1.99
CA ASP A 31 11.31 3.55 -3.22
C ASP A 31 10.91 2.18 -3.79
N LEU A 32 10.73 1.19 -2.91
CA LEU A 32 10.31 -0.16 -3.29
C LEU A 32 8.90 -0.15 -3.89
N HIS A 33 7.91 0.46 -3.21
CA HIS A 33 6.53 0.47 -3.68
C HIS A 33 6.40 1.29 -4.96
N THR A 34 7.05 2.47 -5.06
CA THR A 34 7.13 3.24 -6.30
C THR A 34 7.67 2.38 -7.43
N SER A 35 8.79 1.69 -7.22
CA SER A 35 9.38 0.82 -8.25
C SER A 35 8.44 -0.31 -8.67
N ILE A 36 7.74 -0.96 -7.72
CA ILE A 36 6.77 -2.02 -8.01
C ILE A 36 5.63 -1.49 -8.87
N PHE A 37 5.00 -0.36 -8.50
CA PHE A 37 3.85 0.17 -9.23
C PHE A 37 4.24 0.80 -10.56
N LEU A 38 5.39 1.49 -10.65
CA LEU A 38 5.91 1.96 -11.93
C LEU A 38 6.16 0.82 -12.91
N ASN A 39 6.56 -0.37 -12.44
CA ASN A 39 6.72 -1.52 -13.31
C ASN A 39 5.40 -2.06 -13.89
N LYS A 40 4.24 -1.72 -13.29
CA LYS A 40 2.91 -1.99 -13.84
C LYS A 40 2.47 -0.95 -14.87
N ALA A 41 3.11 0.23 -14.91
CA ALA A 41 2.83 1.27 -15.90
C ALA A 41 3.50 0.99 -17.24
N ASP A 42 2.92 1.54 -18.31
CA ASP A 42 3.56 1.68 -19.62
C ASP A 42 4.94 2.35 -19.48
N GLU A 43 5.96 1.83 -20.17
CA GLU A 43 7.36 2.24 -19.98
C GLU A 43 7.58 3.74 -20.19
N ASP A 44 6.89 4.35 -21.15
CA ASP A 44 6.95 5.78 -21.48
C ASP A 44 6.22 6.67 -20.46
N ARG A 45 5.39 6.09 -19.59
CA ARG A 45 4.62 6.78 -18.55
C ARG A 45 5.26 6.72 -17.17
N ARG A 46 6.32 5.92 -16.99
CA ARG A 46 6.89 5.68 -15.66
C ARG A 46 7.48 6.93 -15.03
N GLU A 47 8.28 7.66 -15.79
CA GLU A 47 9.00 8.81 -15.25
C GLU A 47 8.06 9.95 -14.85
N GLU A 48 6.97 10.17 -15.60
CA GLU A 48 5.99 11.22 -15.28
C GLU A 48 5.13 10.92 -14.04
N ARG A 49 5.11 9.67 -13.56
CA ARG A 49 4.34 9.27 -12.36
C ARG A 49 5.21 9.07 -11.12
N ARG A 50 6.54 9.00 -11.28
CA ARG A 50 7.48 8.68 -10.18
C ARG A 50 7.33 9.63 -9.00
N ASP A 51 7.49 10.93 -9.22
CA ASP A 51 7.47 11.93 -8.14
C ASP A 51 6.11 11.97 -7.41
N HIS A 52 5.02 11.72 -8.14
CA HIS A 52 3.70 11.56 -7.54
C HIS A 52 3.65 10.35 -6.61
N LEU A 53 4.03 9.16 -7.11
CA LEU A 53 4.02 7.93 -6.33
C LEU A 53 4.93 8.02 -5.11
N ASP A 54 6.12 8.61 -5.24
CA ASP A 54 7.05 8.80 -4.11
C ASP A 54 6.40 9.66 -3.01
N SER A 55 5.84 10.82 -3.38
CA SER A 55 5.20 11.72 -2.40
C SER A 55 3.88 11.16 -1.84
N PHE A 56 3.15 10.37 -2.62
CA PHE A 56 1.93 9.70 -2.17
C PHE A 56 2.26 8.58 -1.18
N PHE A 57 3.20 7.69 -1.53
CA PHE A 57 3.54 6.57 -0.67
C PHE A 57 4.19 6.99 0.63
N ASP A 58 5.03 8.04 0.62
CA ASP A 58 5.56 8.63 1.85
C ASP A 58 4.43 9.02 2.82
N ALA A 59 3.39 9.70 2.33
CA ALA A 59 2.22 10.05 3.14
C ALA A 59 1.44 8.83 3.65
N THR A 60 1.34 7.74 2.86
CA THR A 60 0.65 6.51 3.31
C THR A 60 1.42 5.74 4.37
N MET A 61 2.75 5.93 4.51
CA MET A 61 3.50 5.29 5.61
C MET A 61 3.03 5.79 6.98
N ASP A 62 2.67 7.07 7.09
CA ASP A 62 2.05 7.61 8.31
C ASP A 62 0.68 6.98 8.58
N THR A 63 -0.12 6.71 7.53
CA THR A 63 -1.39 5.98 7.68
C THR A 63 -1.17 4.55 8.20
N TYR A 64 -0.17 3.84 7.69
CA TYR A 64 0.19 2.50 8.16
C TYR A 64 0.53 2.50 9.65
N VAL A 65 1.37 3.44 10.09
CA VAL A 65 1.74 3.58 11.50
C VAL A 65 0.52 3.89 12.36
N ALA A 66 -0.33 4.83 11.93
CA ALA A 66 -1.56 5.17 12.65
C ALA A 66 -2.52 3.98 12.78
N ALA A 67 -2.64 3.14 11.75
CA ALA A 67 -3.45 1.92 11.81
C ALA A 67 -2.88 0.92 12.84
N LEU A 68 -1.56 0.70 12.86
CA LEU A 68 -0.92 -0.14 13.87
C LEU A 68 -1.14 0.40 15.29
N GLU A 69 -1.01 1.71 15.49
CA GLU A 69 -1.24 2.37 16.78
C GLU A 69 -2.71 2.30 17.23
N ALA A 70 -3.65 2.30 16.29
CA ALA A 70 -5.08 2.06 16.54
C ALA A 70 -5.40 0.58 16.85
N GLY A 71 -4.41 -0.32 16.78
CA GLY A 71 -4.52 -1.72 17.17
C GLY A 71 -4.94 -2.67 16.04
N TYR A 72 -4.89 -2.22 14.78
CA TYR A 72 -5.12 -3.09 13.64
C TYR A 72 -3.98 -4.13 13.53
N PRO A 73 -4.30 -5.40 13.23
CA PRO A 73 -3.30 -6.39 12.84
C PRO A 73 -2.43 -5.91 11.68
N GLU A 74 -1.21 -6.43 11.57
CA GLU A 74 -0.24 -6.00 10.55
C GLU A 74 -0.80 -6.11 9.13
N ALA A 75 -1.47 -7.22 8.81
CA ALA A 75 -2.09 -7.45 7.52
C ALA A 75 -3.22 -6.45 7.22
N GLU A 76 -4.02 -6.08 8.23
CA GLU A 76 -5.09 -5.09 8.09
C GLU A 76 -4.52 -3.68 7.91
N ALA A 77 -3.50 -3.30 8.69
CA ALA A 77 -2.82 -2.02 8.55
C ALA A 77 -2.21 -1.85 7.15
N ARG A 78 -1.66 -2.93 6.57
CA ARG A 78 -1.21 -2.93 5.16
C ARG A 78 -2.37 -2.85 4.19
N GLU A 79 -3.42 -3.65 4.37
CA GLU A 79 -4.55 -3.58 3.43
C GLU A 79 -5.18 -2.17 3.41
N ILE A 80 -5.25 -1.48 4.56
CA ILE A 80 -5.68 -0.07 4.64
C ILE A 80 -4.90 0.82 3.66
N THR A 81 -3.56 0.73 3.63
CA THR A 81 -2.75 1.56 2.73
C THR A 81 -2.84 1.12 1.27
N HIS A 82 -2.98 -0.18 1.01
CA HIS A 82 -3.26 -0.67 -0.34
C HIS A 82 -4.64 -0.19 -0.85
N VAL A 83 -5.66 -0.14 0.01
CA VAL A 83 -6.98 0.40 -0.33
C VAL A 83 -6.89 1.90 -0.64
N GLN A 84 -6.13 2.68 0.15
CA GLN A 84 -5.85 4.09 -0.16
C GLN A 84 -5.17 4.28 -1.52
N ALA A 85 -4.14 3.46 -1.82
CA ALA A 85 -3.45 3.52 -3.11
C ALA A 85 -4.42 3.22 -4.28
N ASN A 86 -5.35 2.28 -4.10
CA ASN A 86 -6.37 2.01 -5.12
C ASN A 86 -7.34 3.17 -5.32
N PHE A 87 -7.66 3.97 -4.30
CA PHE A 87 -8.45 5.20 -4.47
C PHE A 87 -7.71 6.22 -5.33
N ASP A 88 -6.42 6.41 -5.06
CA ASP A 88 -5.58 7.33 -5.83
C ASP A 88 -5.45 6.88 -7.30
N PHE A 89 -5.12 5.61 -7.53
CA PHE A 89 -5.05 5.06 -8.89
C PHE A 89 -6.39 5.14 -9.63
N PHE A 90 -7.50 4.94 -8.92
CA PHE A 90 -8.83 5.11 -9.48
C PHE A 90 -9.08 6.56 -9.90
N ASN A 91 -8.76 7.54 -9.05
CA ASN A 91 -8.94 8.96 -9.36
C ASN A 91 -8.08 9.40 -10.55
N HIS A 92 -6.88 8.84 -10.68
CA HIS A 92 -5.99 9.10 -11.81
C HIS A 92 -6.31 8.28 -13.08
N GLY A 93 -7.21 7.31 -13.01
CA GLY A 93 -7.51 6.38 -14.11
C GLY A 93 -6.36 5.43 -14.46
N TRP A 94 -5.46 5.14 -13.52
CA TRP A 94 -4.33 4.21 -13.69
C TRP A 94 -4.77 2.77 -13.40
N THR A 95 -5.71 2.25 -14.19
CA THR A 95 -6.32 0.92 -13.99
C THR A 95 -5.30 -0.21 -14.00
N GLU A 96 -4.19 -0.05 -14.71
CA GLU A 96 -3.08 -1.00 -14.74
C GLU A 96 -2.38 -1.16 -13.39
N MET A 97 -2.41 -0.15 -12.52
CA MET A 97 -1.80 -0.20 -11.20
C MET A 97 -2.75 -0.76 -10.13
N MET A 98 -4.07 -0.73 -10.38
CA MET A 98 -5.08 -1.15 -9.42
C MET A 98 -4.94 -2.63 -9.05
N GLU A 99 -5.14 -2.92 -7.77
CA GLU A 99 -5.12 -4.25 -7.15
C GLU A 99 -6.52 -4.70 -6.71
N ILE A 100 -7.46 -3.76 -6.67
CA ILE A 100 -8.88 -3.95 -6.38
C ILE A 100 -9.66 -3.48 -7.62
N PRO A 101 -10.60 -4.27 -8.16
CA PRO A 101 -11.48 -3.79 -9.23
C PRO A 101 -12.29 -2.56 -8.80
N GLY A 102 -12.57 -1.63 -9.72
CA GLY A 102 -13.26 -0.38 -9.40
C GLY A 102 -14.63 -0.55 -8.73
N ASP A 103 -15.36 -1.61 -9.07
CA ASP A 103 -16.67 -1.94 -8.48
C ASP A 103 -16.58 -2.55 -7.07
N GLU A 104 -15.39 -2.93 -6.60
CA GLU A 104 -15.14 -3.43 -5.24
C GLU A 104 -14.61 -2.35 -4.28
N LEU A 105 -14.24 -1.16 -4.77
CA LEU A 105 -13.65 -0.10 -3.94
C LEU A 105 -14.56 0.32 -2.77
N GLU A 106 -15.86 0.45 -3.00
CA GLU A 106 -16.82 0.83 -1.94
C GLU A 106 -16.92 -0.26 -0.85
N ALA A 107 -16.78 -1.53 -1.22
CA ALA A 107 -16.81 -2.63 -0.26
C ALA A 107 -15.56 -2.63 0.62
N HIS A 108 -14.38 -2.41 0.02
CA HIS A 108 -13.13 -2.24 0.76
C HIS A 108 -13.12 -0.97 1.63
N TYR A 109 -13.67 0.15 1.13
CA TYR A 109 -13.88 1.35 1.94
C TYR A 109 -14.73 1.06 3.19
N ARG A 110 -15.87 0.38 3.01
CA ARG A 110 -16.79 0.05 4.11
C ARG A 110 -16.16 -0.83 5.19
N ARG A 111 -15.23 -1.71 4.83
CA ARG A 111 -14.51 -2.56 5.79
C ARG A 111 -13.75 -1.73 6.82
N TYR A 112 -13.11 -0.66 6.38
CA TYR A 112 -12.31 0.23 7.23
C TYR A 112 -12.97 1.58 7.46
N GLU A 113 -14.30 1.69 7.27
CA GLU A 113 -15.04 2.95 7.32
C GLU A 113 -14.81 3.72 8.61
N SER A 114 -14.68 3.02 9.75
CA SER A 114 -14.41 3.67 11.04
C SER A 114 -13.06 4.38 11.05
N PHE A 115 -12.00 3.71 10.60
CA PHE A 115 -10.66 4.30 10.51
C PHE A 115 -10.62 5.40 9.45
N PHE A 116 -11.16 5.15 8.25
CA PHE A 116 -11.18 6.15 7.18
C PHE A 116 -11.98 7.40 7.55
N SER A 117 -13.13 7.24 8.21
CA SER A 117 -13.93 8.39 8.67
C SER A 117 -13.22 9.19 9.76
N GLU A 118 -12.47 8.53 10.65
CA GLU A 118 -11.70 9.19 11.71
C GLU A 118 -10.65 10.14 11.14
N TYR A 119 -9.95 9.72 10.09
CA TYR A 119 -8.88 10.51 9.44
C TYR A 119 -9.33 11.25 8.16
N GLY A 120 -10.64 11.29 7.88
CA GLY A 120 -11.18 11.98 6.70
C GLY A 120 -10.75 11.40 5.35
N ILE A 121 -10.32 10.13 5.31
CA ILE A 121 -9.96 9.42 4.08
C ILE A 121 -11.24 9.03 3.34
N THR A 122 -11.30 9.33 2.05
CA THR A 122 -12.40 8.95 1.15
C THR A 122 -11.85 8.47 -0.19
N ILE A 123 -12.73 7.93 -1.05
CA ILE A 123 -12.33 7.58 -2.42
C ILE A 123 -11.84 8.84 -3.17
N ASP A 124 -12.54 9.97 -3.03
CA ASP A 124 -12.18 11.24 -3.71
C ASP A 124 -11.00 11.98 -3.06
N ASP A 125 -10.71 11.73 -1.77
CA ASP A 125 -9.56 12.28 -1.04
C ASP A 125 -8.83 11.16 -0.27
N PRO A 126 -7.91 10.43 -0.93
CA PRO A 126 -7.31 9.21 -0.38
C PRO A 126 -6.42 9.43 0.85
N LEU A 127 -5.92 10.65 1.05
CA LEU A 127 -4.98 10.95 2.15
C LEU A 127 -5.66 11.59 3.36
N GLY A 128 -6.78 12.31 3.19
CA GLY A 128 -7.46 12.98 4.32
C GLY A 128 -6.48 13.81 5.17
N GLU A 129 -6.45 13.56 6.48
CA GLU A 129 -5.55 14.22 7.44
C GLU A 129 -4.06 13.93 7.21
N PHE A 130 -3.71 12.82 6.53
CA PHE A 130 -2.33 12.45 6.21
C PHE A 130 -1.77 13.21 5.01
N ARG A 131 -2.56 14.07 4.37
CA ARG A 131 -2.09 14.87 3.23
C ARG A 131 -0.95 15.80 3.68
N PRO A 132 0.25 15.72 3.06
CA PRO A 132 1.37 16.57 3.43
C PRO A 132 1.05 18.05 3.18
N ALA A 133 1.57 18.94 4.02
CA ALA A 133 1.30 20.38 3.92
C ALA A 133 1.79 21.00 2.59
N ALA A 134 2.81 20.40 1.97
CA ALA A 134 3.32 20.80 0.66
C ALA A 134 2.45 20.29 -0.51
N GLY A 135 1.49 19.39 -0.24
CA GLY A 135 0.74 18.64 -1.25
C GLY A 135 1.49 17.42 -1.78
N VAL A 136 0.79 16.63 -2.59
CA VAL A 136 1.35 15.52 -3.39
C VAL A 136 1.72 16.09 -4.75
N VAL A 137 2.81 15.62 -5.35
CA VAL A 137 3.23 16.06 -6.68
C VAL A 137 2.19 15.63 -7.71
N GLU A 138 1.76 16.52 -8.61
CA GLU A 138 0.79 16.16 -9.65
C GLU A 138 1.41 15.25 -10.72
N ALA A 139 0.63 14.29 -11.23
CA ALA A 139 1.01 13.44 -12.37
C ALA A 139 -0.12 13.37 -13.40
N PRO A 140 0.20 13.05 -14.67
CA PRO A 140 -0.81 12.93 -15.73
C PRO A 140 -1.84 11.83 -15.45
N GLU A 141 -3.11 12.17 -15.64
CA GLU A 141 -4.25 11.27 -15.51
C GLU A 141 -4.57 10.59 -16.85
N THR A 142 -5.22 9.42 -16.78
CA THR A 142 -5.79 8.69 -17.92
C THR A 142 -7.25 8.29 -17.64
N PRO A 143 -8.15 9.26 -17.37
CA PRO A 143 -9.52 8.97 -16.93
C PRO A 143 -10.33 8.18 -17.97
N GLU A 144 -9.97 8.26 -19.25
CA GLU A 144 -10.58 7.48 -20.32
C GLU A 144 -10.44 5.96 -20.13
N LYS A 145 -9.43 5.49 -19.38
CA LYS A 145 -9.28 4.06 -19.04
C LYS A 145 -10.39 3.55 -18.13
N LEU A 146 -11.14 4.42 -17.45
CA LEU A 146 -12.26 4.02 -16.58
C LEU A 146 -13.55 3.72 -17.36
N ASP A 147 -13.67 4.14 -18.63
CA ASP A 147 -14.87 3.89 -19.44
C ASP A 147 -14.99 2.40 -19.83
N GLU A 148 -13.87 1.75 -20.14
CA GLU A 148 -13.75 0.32 -20.46
C GLU A 148 -12.51 -0.26 -19.73
N PRO A 149 -12.60 -0.50 -18.41
CA PRO A 149 -11.42 -0.74 -17.61
C PRO A 149 -10.81 -2.13 -17.81
N GLU A 150 -9.49 -2.15 -17.96
CA GLU A 150 -8.66 -3.35 -17.86
C GLU A 150 -7.85 -3.26 -16.55
N TYR A 151 -8.20 -4.12 -15.59
CA TYR A 151 -7.54 -4.20 -14.28
C TYR A 151 -6.50 -5.32 -14.26
N GLU A 152 -5.40 -5.16 -15.00
CA GLU A 152 -4.40 -6.21 -15.24
C GLU A 152 -3.83 -6.84 -13.96
N ASN A 153 -3.73 -6.06 -12.90
CA ASN A 153 -3.12 -6.46 -11.63
C ASN A 153 -4.15 -6.65 -10.50
N ALA A 154 -5.45 -6.49 -10.78
CA ALA A 154 -6.48 -6.63 -9.77
C ALA A 154 -6.97 -8.07 -9.62
N LEU A 155 -7.25 -8.45 -8.37
CA LEU A 155 -7.87 -9.72 -8.04
C LEU A 155 -9.17 -9.47 -7.26
N ALA A 156 -10.27 -9.78 -7.93
CA ALA A 156 -11.64 -9.67 -7.43
C ALA A 156 -11.98 -10.75 -6.38
N GLY A 157 -13.05 -10.53 -5.62
CA GLY A 157 -13.68 -11.54 -4.78
C GLY A 157 -13.05 -11.75 -3.41
N PHE A 158 -12.31 -10.75 -2.92
CA PHE A 158 -11.68 -10.73 -1.60
C PHE A 158 -12.17 -9.55 -0.75
N ALA A 159 -13.37 -9.04 -1.06
CA ALA A 159 -13.97 -7.90 -0.37
C ALA A 159 -14.65 -8.30 0.96
N ASP A 160 -14.72 -9.60 1.28
CA ASP A 160 -15.31 -10.13 2.50
C ASP A 160 -14.36 -10.23 3.71
N ASP A 161 -13.05 -10.38 3.49
CA ASP A 161 -12.04 -10.41 4.55
C ASP A 161 -10.63 -9.99 4.06
N VAL A 162 -9.66 -9.88 4.96
CA VAL A 162 -8.25 -9.66 4.64
C VAL A 162 -7.60 -10.98 4.29
N TYR A 163 -7.08 -11.11 3.08
CA TYR A 163 -6.43 -12.34 2.64
C TYR A 163 -4.93 -12.16 2.42
N VAL A 164 -4.15 -13.04 3.04
CA VAL A 164 -2.69 -13.10 2.89
C VAL A 164 -2.29 -14.38 2.16
N GLU A 165 -1.39 -14.25 1.18
CA GLU A 165 -0.65 -15.36 0.59
C GLU A 165 0.66 -15.56 1.38
N THR A 166 0.82 -16.75 1.96
CA THR A 166 2.01 -17.13 2.74
C THR A 166 3.18 -17.53 1.82
N ASP A 167 4.37 -17.71 2.39
CA ASP A 167 5.56 -18.17 1.65
C ASP A 167 5.38 -19.55 0.99
N ASP A 168 4.48 -20.38 1.53
CA ASP A 168 4.13 -21.69 0.96
C ASP A 168 3.11 -21.59 -0.20
N GLY A 169 2.66 -20.38 -0.53
CA GLY A 169 1.64 -20.11 -1.54
C GLY A 169 0.21 -20.41 -1.07
N GLU A 170 0.00 -20.65 0.22
CA GLU A 170 -1.33 -20.84 0.80
C GLU A 170 -2.01 -19.48 1.01
N THR A 171 -3.31 -19.39 0.73
CA THR A 171 -4.10 -18.18 1.01
C THR A 171 -4.91 -18.39 2.30
N VAL A 172 -4.66 -17.54 3.30
CA VAL A 172 -5.31 -17.57 4.61
C VAL A 172 -5.88 -16.20 4.97
N VAL A 173 -6.71 -16.14 6.01
CA VAL A 173 -7.22 -14.86 6.55
C VAL A 173 -6.11 -14.18 7.37
N GLY A 174 -5.77 -12.94 7.02
CA GLY A 174 -4.59 -12.22 7.50
C GLY A 174 -4.65 -11.78 8.97
N GLY A 175 -5.84 -11.62 9.54
CA GLY A 175 -6.02 -11.20 10.94
C GLY A 175 -5.63 -12.26 11.99
N ASP A 176 -5.56 -13.53 11.60
CA ASP A 176 -5.33 -14.66 12.52
C ASP A 176 -3.88 -15.16 12.56
N THR A 177 -2.96 -14.51 11.82
CA THR A 177 -1.55 -14.92 11.79
C THR A 177 -0.79 -14.28 12.95
N GLU A 178 -0.25 -15.11 13.84
CA GLU A 178 0.54 -14.65 14.99
C GLU A 178 1.89 -14.07 14.52
N GLU A 179 2.26 -12.92 15.09
CA GLU A 179 3.56 -12.29 14.84
C GLU A 179 4.68 -13.25 15.28
N PRO A 180 5.73 -13.47 14.46
CA PRO A 180 6.85 -14.31 14.85
C PRO A 180 7.57 -13.76 16.09
N ASP A 181 7.96 -14.65 17.01
CA ASP A 181 8.65 -14.29 18.27
C ASP A 181 9.99 -13.54 18.04
N GLU A 182 10.70 -13.88 16.97
CA GLU A 182 12.01 -13.33 16.63
C GLU A 182 12.00 -12.74 15.21
N VAL A 183 11.75 -11.44 15.11
CA VAL A 183 11.85 -10.67 13.86
C VAL A 183 13.08 -9.76 13.91
N ASP A 184 13.97 -9.86 12.95
CA ASP A 184 15.09 -8.91 12.79
C ASP A 184 14.68 -7.73 11.92
N ALA A 185 14.75 -6.51 12.45
CA ALA A 185 14.44 -5.29 11.71
C ALA A 185 15.41 -5.05 10.54
N ALA A 186 16.64 -5.58 10.61
CA ALA A 186 17.61 -5.48 9.52
C ALA A 186 17.18 -6.25 8.26
N THR A 187 16.26 -7.21 8.40
CA THR A 187 15.69 -7.97 7.27
C THR A 187 14.54 -7.23 6.58
N ALA A 188 14.19 -6.01 7.02
CA ALA A 188 13.18 -5.21 6.31
C ALA A 188 13.67 -4.91 4.88
N PRO A 189 12.76 -4.84 3.89
CA PRO A 189 13.14 -4.61 2.50
C PRO A 189 14.05 -3.38 2.35
N GLY A 190 15.17 -3.58 1.67
CA GLY A 190 16.16 -2.54 1.42
C GLY A 190 17.11 -2.24 2.59
N LEU A 191 16.87 -2.69 3.83
CA LEU A 191 17.78 -2.46 4.97
C LEU A 191 18.98 -3.42 5.02
N ASP A 192 18.91 -4.55 4.31
CA ASP A 192 20.02 -5.49 4.17
C ASP A 192 21.08 -4.96 3.18
N GLU A 193 22.32 -4.78 3.65
CA GLU A 193 23.44 -4.24 2.87
C GLU A 193 23.83 -5.15 1.68
N ASP A 194 23.46 -6.44 1.72
CA ASP A 194 23.75 -7.41 0.66
C ASP A 194 22.75 -7.34 -0.53
N GLU A 195 21.64 -6.61 -0.41
CA GLU A 195 20.58 -6.52 -1.44
C GLU A 195 20.75 -5.32 -2.40
N ALA A 196 21.71 -4.41 -2.15
CA ALA A 196 22.02 -3.29 -3.06
C ALA A 196 22.65 -3.71 -4.41
N SER A 197 22.63 -5.01 -4.75
CA SER A 197 23.28 -5.58 -5.93
C SER A 197 22.48 -6.64 -6.71
N ALA A 198 21.18 -6.81 -6.44
CA ALA A 198 20.32 -7.79 -7.12
C ALA A 198 19.22 -7.11 -7.97
#